data_AF-A0A9P9Z2W7-F1
#
_entry.id   AF-A0A9P9Z2W7-F1
#
_cell.length_a   1.000
_cell.length_b   1.000
_cell.length_c   1.000
_cell.angle_alpha   90.00
_cell.angle_beta   90.00
_cell.angle_gamma   90.00
#
_symmetry.space_group_name_H-M   'P 1'
#
loop_
_entity.id
_entity.type
_entity.pdbx_description
1 polymer ?
#
loop_
_entity_poly.entity_id
_entity_poly.type
_entity_poly.pdbx_seq_one_letter_code
_entity_poly.pdbx_strand_id
1 'polypeptide(L)'
;MEGPTPVSALIHAATMVTAGVFMIARCSPLFEYSPTALIVITFAGAMTSFLAATTGILQNDLKRVIAYSTCSQLGYMIFACGISNYSVSVFHLMNHAFFKALLFLSAGSVIHAMSDEQDMRKMGGLVSSLPLTYAMMLIGSLALIGFPFLTGFYSKDVILELAYTKLNIGNTLTLGTRGMDIPYRSTF
;
A
#
# COMPACT_ATOMS: atom_id res chain seq x y z
N MET A 1 -0.04 -16.22 9.13
CA MET A 1 -1.38 -15.62 9.31
C MET A 1 -2.33 -16.68 9.82
N GLU A 2 -2.50 -16.76 11.13
CA GLU A 2 -3.25 -17.85 11.77
C GLU A 2 -4.74 -17.56 11.87
N GLY A 3 -5.13 -16.28 11.84
CA GLY A 3 -6.53 -15.90 11.84
C GLY A 3 -7.31 -16.39 10.61
N PRO A 4 -8.64 -16.51 10.73
CA PRO A 4 -9.50 -16.87 9.61
C PRO A 4 -9.45 -15.82 8.50
N THR A 5 -9.72 -16.23 7.27
CA THR A 5 -9.55 -15.39 6.07
C THR A 5 -10.41 -14.13 6.07
N PRO A 6 -11.68 -14.11 6.55
CA PRO A 6 -12.44 -12.86 6.64
C PRO A 6 -11.85 -11.88 7.66
N VAL A 7 -11.28 -12.38 8.76
CA VAL A 7 -10.59 -11.53 9.75
C VAL A 7 -9.31 -10.97 9.16
N SER A 8 -8.58 -11.76 8.37
CA SER A 8 -7.41 -11.26 7.64
C SER A 8 -7.80 -10.15 6.67
N ALA A 9 -8.91 -10.31 5.92
CA ALA A 9 -9.44 -9.27 5.04
C ALA A 9 -9.75 -7.99 5.81
N LEU A 10 -10.48 -8.09 6.93
CA LEU A 10 -10.83 -6.93 7.77
C LEU A 10 -9.59 -6.21 8.31
N ILE A 11 -8.66 -6.95 8.92
CA ILE A 11 -7.49 -6.37 9.60
C ILE A 11 -6.55 -5.70 8.60
N HIS A 12 -6.30 -6.37 7.47
CA HIS A 12 -5.32 -5.94 6.49
C HIS A 12 -5.86 -4.98 5.44
N ALA A 13 -7.18 -4.89 5.26
CA ALA A 13 -7.78 -3.90 4.38
C ALA A 13 -8.25 -2.66 5.16
N ALA A 14 -8.92 -2.84 6.30
CA ALA A 14 -9.78 -1.81 6.85
C ALA A 14 -9.34 -1.23 8.21
N THR A 15 -8.63 -1.97 9.07
CA THR A 15 -8.41 -1.52 10.46
C THR A 15 -6.96 -1.24 10.84
N MET A 16 -6.06 -2.24 10.78
CA MET A 16 -4.68 -2.06 11.25
C MET A 16 -3.90 -1.11 10.34
N VAL A 17 -4.05 -1.32 9.03
CA VAL A 17 -3.39 -0.53 7.99
C VAL A 17 -3.86 0.92 8.02
N THR A 18 -5.16 1.14 8.22
CA THR A 18 -5.75 2.47 8.12
C THR A 18 -5.46 3.32 9.35
N ALA A 19 -5.46 2.73 10.55
CA ALA A 19 -5.26 3.44 11.80
C ALA A 19 -3.90 4.18 11.85
N GLY A 20 -2.82 3.53 11.43
CA GLY A 20 -1.48 4.14 11.45
C GLY A 20 -1.35 5.34 10.51
N VAL A 21 -1.74 5.17 9.25
CA VAL A 21 -1.69 6.24 8.23
C VAL A 21 -2.66 7.37 8.60
N PHE A 22 -3.86 7.04 9.07
CA PHE A 22 -4.84 8.02 9.51
C PHE A 22 -4.33 8.88 10.66
N MET A 23 -3.70 8.27 11.67
CA MET A 23 -3.10 9.01 12.78
C MET A 23 -2.03 10.00 12.29
N ILE A 24 -1.12 9.56 11.42
CA ILE A 24 -0.08 10.44 10.86
C ILE A 24 -0.71 11.59 10.08
N ALA A 25 -1.72 11.29 9.23
CA ALA A 25 -2.43 12.30 8.46
C ALA A 25 -3.17 13.31 9.36
N ARG A 26 -3.79 12.86 10.46
CA ARG A 26 -4.46 13.73 11.44
C ARG A 26 -3.47 14.60 12.21
N CYS A 27 -2.31 14.06 12.52
CA CYS A 27 -1.21 14.78 13.17
C CYS A 27 -0.36 15.58 12.17
N SER A 28 -0.76 15.71 10.90
CA SER A 28 0.00 16.47 9.89
C SER A 28 0.41 17.87 10.33
N PRO A 29 -0.41 18.68 11.05
CA PRO A 29 0.05 19.99 11.50
C PRO A 29 1.25 19.90 12.45
N LEU A 30 1.35 18.84 13.26
CA LEU A 30 2.47 18.63 14.18
C LEU A 30 3.75 18.20 13.44
N PHE A 31 3.61 17.31 12.45
CA PHE A 31 4.75 16.82 11.68
C PHE A 31 5.38 17.89 10.78
N GLU A 32 4.59 18.82 10.24
CA GLU A 32 5.11 19.95 9.46
C GLU A 32 5.99 20.91 10.27
N TYR A 33 5.86 20.97 11.60
CA TYR A 33 6.77 21.75 12.45
C TYR A 33 8.12 21.08 12.70
N SER A 34 8.27 19.79 12.37
CA SER A 34 9.48 19.02 12.64
C SER A 34 10.02 18.35 11.38
N PRO A 35 10.97 19.00 10.67
CA PRO A 35 11.55 18.43 9.45
C PRO A 35 12.32 17.13 9.73
N THR A 36 12.87 16.97 10.94
CA THR A 36 13.55 15.72 11.35
C THR A 36 12.57 14.56 11.44
N ALA A 37 11.36 14.78 11.98
CA ALA A 37 10.34 13.75 12.04
C ALA A 37 9.89 13.29 10.65
N LEU A 38 9.71 14.23 9.70
CA LEU A 38 9.36 13.91 8.31
C LEU A 38 10.43 13.05 7.62
N ILE A 39 11.72 13.35 7.83
CA ILE A 39 12.81 12.55 7.29
C ILE A 39 12.78 11.12 7.83
N VAL A 40 12.58 10.96 9.15
CA VAL A 40 12.48 9.64 9.79
C VAL A 40 11.31 8.84 9.21
N ILE A 41 10.14 9.46 9.06
CA ILE A 41 8.95 8.83 8.48
C ILE A 41 9.21 8.40 7.04
N THR A 42 9.81 9.28 6.24
CA THR A 42 10.15 9.01 4.84
C THR A 42 11.07 7.80 4.72
N PHE A 43 12.16 7.77 5.50
CA PHE A 43 13.13 6.68 5.47
C PHE A 43 12.55 5.37 5.99
N ALA A 44 11.79 5.42 7.09
CA ALA A 44 11.11 4.25 7.64
C ALA A 44 10.10 3.65 6.65
N GLY A 45 9.33 4.50 5.96
CA GLY A 45 8.38 4.08 4.93
C GLY A 45 9.07 3.41 3.73
N ALA A 46 10.14 4.03 3.22
CA ALA A 46 10.93 3.48 2.10
C ALA A 46 11.63 2.16 2.45
N MET A 47 12.22 2.06 3.64
CA MET A 47 12.87 0.83 4.09
C MET A 47 11.86 -0.30 4.27
N THR A 48 10.71 0.01 4.87
CA THR A 48 9.62 -0.96 5.07
C THR A 48 9.08 -1.46 3.74
N SER A 49 8.86 -0.56 2.76
CA SER A 49 8.33 -0.95 1.45
C SER A 49 9.26 -1.93 0.73
N PHE A 50 10.56 -1.66 0.77
CA PHE A 50 11.59 -2.50 0.15
C PHE A 50 11.76 -3.85 0.85
N LEU A 51 11.90 -3.86 2.19
CA LEU A 51 12.06 -5.10 2.95
C LEU A 51 10.82 -6.00 2.87
N ALA A 52 9.62 -5.43 2.92
CA ALA A 52 8.38 -6.19 2.81
C ALA A 52 8.20 -6.78 1.41
N ALA A 53 8.57 -6.06 0.35
CA ALA A 53 8.48 -6.56 -1.02
C ALA A 53 9.43 -7.75 -1.25
N THR A 54 10.69 -7.62 -0.81
CA THR A 54 11.71 -8.67 -0.99
C THR A 54 11.38 -9.94 -0.18
N THR A 55 10.96 -9.78 1.08
CA THR A 55 10.52 -10.91 1.92
C THR A 55 9.27 -11.60 1.39
N GLY A 56 8.35 -10.85 0.76
CA GLY A 56 7.13 -11.38 0.15
C GLY A 56 7.36 -12.33 -1.02
N ILE A 57 8.41 -12.11 -1.81
CA ILE A 57 8.77 -12.97 -2.96
C ILE A 57 9.14 -14.39 -2.50
N LEU A 58 9.71 -14.52 -1.30
CA LEU A 58 10.17 -15.80 -0.75
C LEU A 58 9.10 -16.54 0.07
N GLN A 59 7.88 -16.02 0.14
CA GLN A 59 6.79 -16.68 0.88
C GLN A 59 6.11 -17.73 0.01
N ASN A 60 5.94 -18.94 0.57
CA ASN A 60 5.21 -20.03 -0.07
C ASN A 60 3.72 -20.08 0.32
N ASP A 61 3.34 -19.42 1.41
CA ASP A 61 1.94 -19.38 1.87
C ASP A 61 1.17 -18.23 1.20
N LEU A 62 0.02 -18.54 0.59
CA LEU A 62 -0.81 -17.56 -0.14
C LEU A 62 -1.19 -16.34 0.73
N LYS A 63 -1.68 -16.57 1.97
CA LYS A 63 -2.04 -15.48 2.89
C LYS A 63 -0.84 -14.62 3.26
N ARG A 64 0.35 -15.21 3.43
CA ARG A 64 1.56 -14.47 3.80
C ARG A 64 2.03 -13.57 2.68
N VAL A 65 1.98 -14.02 1.42
CA VAL A 65 2.31 -13.18 0.25
C VAL A 65 1.41 -11.93 0.22
N ILE A 66 0.09 -12.11 0.43
CA ILE A 66 -0.87 -11.00 0.43
C ILE A 66 -0.61 -10.05 1.63
N ALA A 67 -0.21 -10.60 2.78
CA ALA A 67 0.16 -9.82 3.96
C ALA A 67 1.43 -8.99 3.76
N TYR A 68 2.51 -9.58 3.24
CA TYR A 68 3.75 -8.83 2.99
C TYR A 68 3.55 -7.75 1.93
N SER A 69 2.69 -8.00 0.94
CA SER A 69 2.28 -6.95 0.01
C SER A 69 1.34 -5.91 0.63
N THR A 70 0.78 -6.09 1.84
CA THR A 70 0.16 -4.97 2.60
C THR A 70 1.20 -4.16 3.35
N CYS A 71 2.19 -4.83 3.94
CA CYS A 71 3.31 -4.16 4.60
C CYS A 71 4.08 -3.27 3.61
N SER A 72 4.27 -3.73 2.37
CA SER A 72 4.94 -2.90 1.36
C SER A 72 4.12 -1.68 0.93
N GLN A 73 2.82 -1.84 0.74
CA GLN A 73 1.90 -0.75 0.37
C GLN A 73 1.72 0.27 1.51
N LEU A 74 1.70 -0.20 2.75
CA LEU A 74 1.81 0.67 3.92
C LEU A 74 3.08 1.50 3.92
N GLY A 75 4.21 0.89 3.56
CA GLY A 75 5.48 1.61 3.39
C GLY A 75 5.35 2.76 2.38
N TYR A 76 4.67 2.55 1.24
CA TYR A 76 4.38 3.61 0.27
C TYR A 76 3.50 4.73 0.85
N MET A 77 2.46 4.39 1.61
CA MET A 77 1.58 5.37 2.24
C MET A 77 2.31 6.21 3.30
N ILE A 78 3.12 5.56 4.14
CA ILE A 78 3.93 6.22 5.17
C ILE A 78 4.99 7.11 4.51
N PHE A 79 5.64 6.62 3.45
CA PHE A 79 6.57 7.42 2.64
C PHE A 79 5.90 8.68 2.09
N ALA A 80 4.69 8.55 1.52
CA ALA A 80 3.92 9.69 1.00
C ALA A 80 3.60 10.73 2.09
N CYS A 81 3.27 10.29 3.31
CA CYS A 81 3.12 11.19 4.46
C CYS A 81 4.45 11.87 4.83
N GLY A 82 5.58 11.17 4.76
CA GLY A 82 6.90 11.71 5.07
C GLY A 82 7.35 12.81 4.10
N ILE A 83 6.94 12.75 2.83
CA ILE A 83 7.14 13.82 1.84
C ILE A 83 6.04 14.90 1.88
N SER A 84 5.29 15.00 2.98
CA SER A 84 4.20 15.97 3.20
C SER A 84 2.99 15.85 2.27
N ASN A 85 2.78 14.68 1.64
CA ASN A 85 1.65 14.43 0.73
C ASN A 85 0.58 13.53 1.36
N TYR A 86 -0.04 14.02 2.44
CA TYR A 86 -1.00 13.26 3.23
C TYR A 86 -2.29 12.92 2.47
N SER A 87 -2.79 13.82 1.63
CA SER A 87 -4.01 13.61 0.82
C SER A 87 -3.86 12.42 -0.13
N VAL A 88 -2.71 12.36 -0.83
CA VAL A 88 -2.37 11.25 -1.74
C VAL A 88 -2.22 9.94 -0.96
N SER A 89 -1.61 9.98 0.22
CA SER A 89 -1.50 8.81 1.09
C SER A 89 -2.88 8.24 1.47
N VAL A 90 -3.80 9.10 1.92
CA VAL A 90 -5.18 8.70 2.27
C VAL A 90 -5.96 8.22 1.04
N PHE A 91 -5.75 8.83 -0.13
CA PHE A 91 -6.35 8.38 -1.38
C PHE A 91 -5.87 6.96 -1.75
N HIS A 92 -4.57 6.68 -1.65
CA HIS A 92 -4.04 5.34 -1.88
C HIS A 92 -4.53 4.33 -0.84
N LEU A 93 -4.64 4.74 0.42
CA LEU A 93 -5.21 3.93 1.50
C LEU A 93 -6.63 3.46 1.19
N MET A 94 -7.49 4.34 0.65
CA MET A 94 -8.85 3.96 0.26
C MET A 94 -8.84 2.92 -0.86
N ASN A 95 -8.06 3.15 -1.92
CA ASN A 95 -7.94 2.18 -3.02
C ASN A 95 -7.38 0.83 -2.52
N HIS A 96 -6.40 0.89 -1.63
CA HIS A 96 -5.79 -0.28 -1.01
C HIS A 96 -6.77 -1.13 -0.22
N ALA A 97 -7.66 -0.50 0.55
CA ALA A 97 -8.70 -1.23 1.26
C ALA A 97 -9.53 -2.10 0.29
N PHE A 98 -9.94 -1.56 -0.85
CA PHE A 98 -10.72 -2.31 -1.83
C PHE A 98 -9.95 -3.48 -2.47
N PHE A 99 -8.78 -3.22 -3.05
CA PHE A 99 -8.05 -4.29 -3.74
C PHE A 99 -7.49 -5.34 -2.77
N LYS A 100 -7.20 -4.99 -1.51
CA LYS A 100 -6.79 -5.98 -0.51
C LYS A 100 -7.94 -6.79 0.03
N ALA A 101 -9.09 -6.18 0.30
CA ALA A 101 -10.27 -6.95 0.67
C ALA A 101 -10.59 -7.99 -0.41
N LEU A 102 -10.54 -7.57 -1.68
CA LEU A 102 -10.76 -8.45 -2.83
C LEU A 102 -9.75 -9.61 -2.89
N LEU A 103 -8.45 -9.33 -2.71
CA LEU A 103 -7.40 -10.36 -2.69
C LEU A 103 -7.54 -11.34 -1.52
N PHE A 104 -7.82 -10.85 -0.29
CA PHE A 104 -7.98 -11.74 0.86
C PHE A 104 -9.24 -12.60 0.79
N LEU A 105 -10.35 -12.06 0.27
CA LEU A 105 -11.58 -12.83 0.05
C LEU A 105 -11.40 -13.88 -1.06
N SER A 106 -10.72 -13.52 -2.16
CA SER A 106 -10.40 -14.46 -3.24
C SER A 106 -9.43 -15.55 -2.79
N ALA A 107 -8.44 -15.21 -1.96
CA ALA A 107 -7.57 -16.20 -1.34
C ALA A 107 -8.36 -17.12 -0.38
N GLY A 108 -9.33 -16.58 0.34
CA GLY A 108 -10.21 -17.38 1.21
C GLY A 108 -11.03 -18.42 0.45
N SER A 109 -11.58 -18.07 -0.71
CA SER A 109 -12.31 -19.03 -1.54
C SER A 109 -11.40 -20.10 -2.15
N VAL A 110 -10.17 -19.75 -2.54
CA VAL A 110 -9.16 -20.71 -3.02
C VAL A 110 -8.75 -21.69 -1.91
N ILE A 111 -8.45 -21.19 -0.71
CA ILE A 111 -8.05 -22.03 0.44
C ILE A 111 -9.19 -22.98 0.82
N HIS A 112 -10.43 -22.49 0.84
CA HIS A 112 -11.59 -23.32 1.16
C HIS A 112 -11.80 -24.43 0.11
N ALA A 113 -11.66 -24.12 -1.18
CA ALA A 113 -11.77 -25.10 -2.25
C ALA A 113 -10.63 -26.15 -2.23
N MET A 114 -9.49 -25.82 -1.64
CA MET A 114 -8.32 -26.68 -1.50
C MET A 114 -8.25 -27.41 -0.15
N SER A 115 -9.39 -27.58 0.54
CA SER A 115 -9.45 -28.27 1.86
C SER A 115 -8.47 -27.68 2.88
N ASP A 116 -8.43 -26.35 2.97
CA ASP A 116 -7.58 -25.56 3.87
C ASP A 116 -6.06 -25.62 3.59
N GLU A 117 -5.63 -26.16 2.45
CA GLU A 117 -4.25 -26.04 1.99
C GLU A 117 -3.90 -24.59 1.66
N GLN A 118 -2.78 -24.10 2.19
CA GLN A 118 -2.32 -22.71 2.04
C GLN A 118 -0.99 -22.59 1.26
N ASP A 119 -0.27 -23.69 1.12
CA ASP A 119 1.02 -23.75 0.42
C ASP A 119 0.80 -23.71 -1.10
N MET A 120 1.25 -22.63 -1.74
CA MET A 120 1.08 -22.40 -3.18
C MET A 120 1.76 -23.48 -4.02
N ARG A 121 2.76 -24.20 -3.48
CA ARG A 121 3.45 -25.28 -4.21
C ARG A 121 2.58 -26.52 -4.42
N LYS A 122 1.53 -26.67 -3.60
CA LYS A 122 0.54 -27.74 -3.72
C LYS A 122 -0.72 -27.29 -4.47
N MET A 123 -0.77 -26.04 -4.92
CA MET A 123 -1.89 -25.48 -5.68
C MET A 123 -1.57 -25.54 -7.17
N GLY A 124 -2.58 -25.79 -8.02
CA GLY A 124 -2.40 -25.80 -9.46
C GLY A 124 -3.71 -26.05 -10.22
N GLY A 125 -3.79 -25.60 -11.47
CA GLY A 125 -4.93 -25.90 -12.35
C GLY A 125 -6.28 -25.27 -11.95
N LEU A 126 -6.28 -24.26 -11.08
CA LEU A 126 -7.50 -23.70 -10.47
C LEU A 126 -8.34 -22.81 -11.41
N VAL A 127 -7.83 -22.47 -12.60
CA VAL A 127 -8.52 -21.55 -13.53
C VAL A 127 -9.82 -22.15 -14.06
N SER A 128 -9.83 -23.46 -14.36
CA SER A 128 -11.01 -24.15 -14.88
C SER A 128 -12.04 -24.44 -13.78
N SER A 129 -11.58 -24.66 -12.55
CA SER A 129 -12.42 -25.02 -11.41
C SER A 129 -13.03 -23.80 -10.71
N LEU A 130 -12.30 -22.69 -10.64
CA LEU A 130 -12.75 -21.46 -9.98
C LEU A 130 -12.53 -20.21 -10.87
N PRO A 131 -13.22 -20.12 -12.02
CA PRO A 131 -12.99 -19.03 -12.98
C PRO A 131 -13.30 -17.64 -12.40
N LEU A 132 -14.34 -17.53 -11.57
CA LEU A 132 -14.70 -16.26 -10.92
C LEU A 132 -13.65 -15.81 -9.91
N THR A 133 -13.14 -16.71 -9.07
CA THR A 133 -12.14 -16.35 -8.05
C THR A 133 -10.82 -15.99 -8.71
N TYR A 134 -10.45 -16.68 -9.80
CA TYR A 134 -9.31 -16.33 -10.62
C TYR A 134 -9.44 -14.93 -11.21
N ALA A 135 -10.58 -14.61 -11.84
CA ALA A 135 -10.82 -13.29 -12.42
C ALA A 135 -10.74 -12.18 -11.37
N MET A 136 -11.35 -12.38 -10.20
CA MET A 136 -11.27 -11.43 -9.09
C MET A 136 -9.82 -11.28 -8.59
N MET A 137 -9.13 -12.38 -8.28
CA MET A 137 -7.73 -12.35 -7.85
C MET A 137 -6.84 -11.61 -8.86
N LEU A 138 -7.09 -11.80 -10.16
CA LEU A 138 -6.37 -11.12 -11.24
C LEU A 138 -6.65 -9.60 -11.25
N ILE A 139 -7.92 -9.18 -11.17
CA ILE A 139 -8.29 -7.76 -11.09
C ILE A 139 -7.66 -7.10 -9.86
N GLY A 140 -7.71 -7.75 -8.69
CA GLY A 140 -7.09 -7.26 -7.46
C GLY A 140 -5.56 -7.15 -7.58
N SER A 141 -4.92 -8.11 -8.25
CA SER A 141 -3.47 -8.11 -8.46
C SER A 141 -3.04 -7.03 -9.45
N LEU A 142 -3.78 -6.84 -10.54
CA LEU A 142 -3.53 -5.76 -11.51
C LEU A 142 -3.71 -4.38 -10.86
N ALA A 143 -4.75 -4.21 -10.04
CA ALA A 143 -4.94 -2.99 -9.26
C ALA A 143 -3.76 -2.75 -8.31
N LEU A 144 -3.29 -3.79 -7.59
CA LEU A 144 -2.15 -3.66 -6.66
C LEU A 144 -0.83 -3.27 -7.36
N ILE A 145 -0.55 -3.84 -8.52
CA ILE A 145 0.67 -3.53 -9.28
C ILE A 145 0.63 -2.09 -9.80
N GLY A 146 -0.57 -1.59 -10.13
CA GLY A 146 -0.78 -0.27 -10.72
C GLY A 146 -0.97 -0.34 -12.22
N PHE A 147 -1.65 -1.37 -12.73
CA PHE A 147 -1.93 -1.50 -14.16
C PHE A 147 -2.82 -0.32 -14.63
N PRO A 148 -2.56 0.26 -15.82
CA PRO A 148 -3.34 1.38 -16.36
C PRO A 148 -4.84 1.13 -16.31
N PHE A 149 -5.62 2.20 -16.11
CA PHE A 149 -7.09 2.20 -15.97
C PHE A 149 -7.66 1.66 -14.66
N LEU A 150 -6.86 1.04 -13.79
CA LEU A 150 -7.31 0.61 -12.46
C LEU A 150 -6.99 1.64 -11.37
N THR A 151 -7.70 1.55 -10.24
CA THR A 151 -7.59 2.52 -9.12
C THR A 151 -6.18 2.61 -8.53
N GLY A 152 -5.44 1.51 -8.53
CA GLY A 152 -4.06 1.51 -8.04
C GLY A 152 -3.11 2.29 -8.92
N PHE A 153 -3.34 2.41 -10.24
CA PHE A 153 -2.54 3.26 -11.11
C PHE A 153 -2.64 4.72 -10.68
N TYR A 154 -3.86 5.25 -10.58
CA TYR A 154 -4.11 6.65 -10.22
C TYR A 154 -3.57 7.06 -8.85
N SER A 155 -3.44 6.11 -7.92
CA SER A 155 -2.95 6.41 -6.57
C SER A 155 -1.46 6.15 -6.40
N LYS A 156 -0.96 5.02 -6.91
CA LYS A 156 0.43 4.62 -6.73
C LYS A 156 1.38 5.41 -7.63
N ASP A 157 0.97 5.71 -8.86
CA ASP A 157 1.82 6.44 -9.80
C ASP A 157 2.07 7.87 -9.33
N VAL A 158 1.03 8.53 -8.81
CA VAL A 158 1.14 9.87 -8.20
C VAL A 158 2.10 9.88 -7.02
N ILE A 159 2.12 8.83 -6.18
CA ILE A 159 3.11 8.73 -5.08
C ILE A 159 4.54 8.68 -5.62
N LEU A 160 4.78 7.90 -6.68
CA LEU A 160 6.10 7.76 -7.30
C LEU A 160 6.54 9.05 -8.01
N GLU A 161 5.64 9.74 -8.68
CA GLU A 161 5.92 11.03 -9.33
C GLU A 161 6.29 12.10 -8.30
N LEU A 162 5.54 12.18 -7.19
CA LEU A 162 5.83 13.08 -6.09
C LEU A 162 7.14 12.73 -5.37
N ALA A 163 7.48 11.44 -5.27
CA ALA A 163 8.77 10.98 -4.76
C ALA A 163 9.92 11.49 -5.64
N TYR A 164 9.79 11.31 -6.96
CA TYR A 164 10.81 11.66 -7.93
C TYR A 164 11.04 13.18 -7.98
N THR A 165 9.97 13.97 -8.00
CA THR A 165 10.06 15.43 -8.00
C THR A 165 10.74 15.96 -6.74
N LYS A 166 10.32 15.50 -5.54
CA LYS A 166 10.86 15.98 -4.26
C LYS A 166 12.32 15.55 -4.02
N LEU A 167 12.73 14.36 -4.47
CA LEU A 167 14.11 13.88 -4.36
C LEU A 167 15.07 14.56 -5.34
N ASN A 168 14.67 14.83 -6.58
CA ASN A 168 15.50 15.58 -7.54
C ASN A 168 15.66 17.04 -7.14
N ILE A 169 14.61 17.61 -6.54
CA ILE A 169 14.68 18.92 -5.90
C ILE A 169 15.71 18.90 -4.77
N GLY A 170 15.78 17.85 -3.95
CA GLY A 170 16.82 17.70 -2.91
C GLY A 170 18.28 17.79 -3.41
N ASN A 171 18.57 17.36 -4.64
CA ASN A 171 19.91 17.45 -5.23
C ASN A 171 20.19 18.77 -5.96
N THR A 172 19.18 19.58 -6.26
CA THR A 172 19.33 20.90 -6.93
C THR A 172 18.99 22.09 -6.02
N LEU A 173 18.32 21.87 -4.88
CA LEU A 173 17.73 22.91 -4.03
C LEU A 173 18.20 22.87 -2.57
N THR A 174 19.40 22.36 -2.32
CA THR A 174 20.18 22.80 -1.14
C THR A 174 20.83 24.17 -1.34
N LEU A 175 20.68 24.81 -2.51
CA LEU A 175 21.22 26.14 -2.82
C LEU A 175 20.18 27.20 -3.26
N GLY A 176 18.89 26.85 -3.41
CA GLY A 176 17.95 27.67 -4.21
C GLY A 176 16.71 28.26 -3.54
N THR A 177 15.80 27.46 -2.96
CA THR A 177 14.45 27.97 -2.61
C THR A 177 13.96 27.49 -1.24
N ARG A 178 14.45 28.17 -0.20
CA ARG A 178 13.59 28.50 0.96
C ARG A 178 12.72 29.75 0.71
N GLY A 179 12.69 30.28 -0.52
CA GLY A 179 11.84 31.39 -0.93
C GLY A 179 11.11 31.07 -2.24
N MET A 180 9.80 31.34 -2.28
CA MET A 180 8.83 31.10 -3.38
C MET A 180 8.37 29.62 -3.42
N ASP A 181 7.14 29.20 -3.08
CA ASP A 181 5.80 29.78 -3.29
C ASP A 181 4.82 29.36 -2.15
N ILE A 182 4.25 30.30 -1.39
CA ILE A 182 2.86 30.83 -1.45
C ILE A 182 1.74 29.82 -1.07
N PRO A 183 0.91 30.15 -0.06
CA PRO A 183 -0.15 29.28 0.47
C PRO A 183 -1.43 29.39 -0.37
N TYR A 184 -2.00 28.25 -0.77
CA TYR A 184 -3.40 28.21 -1.21
C TYR A 184 -4.20 27.14 -0.46
N ARG A 185 -4.94 27.67 0.52
CA ARG A 185 -6.40 27.48 0.68
C ARG A 185 -6.91 26.28 1.48
N SER A 186 -7.09 26.54 2.78
CA SER A 186 -8.33 26.22 3.48
C SER A 186 -9.52 26.94 2.82
N THR A 187 -10.58 26.21 2.44
CA THR A 187 -12.02 26.55 2.61
C THR A 187 -12.88 25.64 1.73
N PHE A 188 -13.81 24.92 2.38
CA PHE A 188 -14.87 24.03 1.87
C PHE A 188 -14.45 22.66 1.32
#